data_AF-A0A8H3VTN7-F1
#
_entry.id   AF-A0A8H3VTN7-F1
#
_cell.length_a   1.000
_cell.length_b   1.000
_cell.length_c   1.000
_cell.angle_alpha   90.00
_cell.angle_beta   90.00
_cell.angle_gamma   90.00
#
_symmetry.space_group_name_H-M   'P 1'
#
loop_
_entity.id
_entity.type
_entity.pdbx_description
1 polymer ?
#
loop_
_entity_poly.entity_id
_entity_poly.type
_entity_poly.pdbx_seq_one_letter_code
_entity_poly.pdbx_strand_id
1 'polypeptide(L)'
;MDFSGFPECTNGDVLVVLADGNRFQLHAEILKRHSKYFKERITQQNAATLSSGAQKAGETVRWRFDLLDKPDLDGEGAGRLSAIDLDSSAKPLGHQRLASADFSGRSSHPLYSIYMKVLSSFYSRPFDIEEHNDMGRLLSECVALIDVSEYLGCVHSVSHTINAALLGQGQILFRSIASIPTAWVSLALRVRSVSVLIESIVHLTGQWNKMSEEMKENLDPKVRELCQKKHDEIQLLKRTIECKVLKFYPEPMKREIGAPPARISRMCYSNDIMEWMTLCLFRHWFASCLALDRHRHAKDGGYWLYSTLAKGGPAYLGKPELKSYHEKFPMSTRGENVVEKRLEQLKNLIMPIVKPVMKNESQLDCERFPVDYTTCIKVTREECMDMWADDEDVPEWARMMPPPGGKGVMKPPHVSGHANGHSNGNGTNLGRPSGSNKRARTDG
;
A
#
# COMPACT_ATOMS: atom_id res chain seq x y z
N MET A 1 -0.30 34.16 13.90
CA MET A 1 -1.54 34.38 14.67
C MET A 1 -1.48 33.45 15.86
N ASP A 2 -1.81 33.92 17.06
CA ASP A 2 -1.98 33.05 18.21
C ASP A 2 -3.28 32.25 18.01
N PHE A 3 -3.18 30.93 17.97
CA PHE A 3 -4.31 30.02 17.72
C PHE A 3 -4.81 29.37 19.02
N SER A 4 -4.46 29.93 20.18
CA SER A 4 -4.75 29.39 21.52
C SER A 4 -6.25 29.13 21.78
N GLY A 5 -7.17 29.83 21.11
CA GLY A 5 -8.61 29.74 21.33
C GLY A 5 -9.39 28.63 20.60
N PHE A 6 -8.79 27.82 19.72
CA PHE A 6 -9.54 26.75 19.03
C PHE A 6 -10.11 25.72 20.04
N PRO A 7 -11.38 25.27 19.91
CA PRO A 7 -12.31 25.43 18.77
C PRO A 7 -13.16 26.72 18.76
N GLU A 8 -13.11 27.53 19.83
CA GLU A 8 -13.90 28.76 19.99
C GLU A 8 -12.98 29.99 20.04
N CYS A 9 -12.42 30.37 18.89
CA CYS A 9 -11.59 31.56 18.79
C CYS A 9 -12.46 32.81 19.02
N THR A 10 -12.21 33.54 20.10
CA THR A 10 -13.02 34.72 20.51
C THR A 10 -13.03 35.84 19.47
N ASN A 11 -12.04 35.88 18.59
CA ASN A 11 -11.92 36.82 17.48
C ASN A 11 -12.34 36.21 16.12
N GLY A 12 -12.84 34.98 16.10
CA GLY A 12 -13.28 34.29 14.90
C GLY A 12 -14.55 34.94 14.32
N ASP A 13 -14.60 35.08 13.01
CA ASP A 13 -15.66 35.72 12.25
C ASP A 13 -16.62 34.72 11.57
N VAL A 14 -16.37 33.42 11.71
CA VAL A 14 -17.21 32.34 11.19
C VAL A 14 -17.65 31.42 12.31
N LEU A 15 -18.94 31.13 12.41
CA LEU A 15 -19.50 30.15 13.34
C LEU A 15 -19.97 28.91 12.58
N VAL A 16 -19.37 27.75 12.87
CA VAL A 16 -19.82 26.45 12.37
C VAL A 16 -20.51 25.70 13.51
N VAL A 17 -21.77 25.33 13.33
CA VAL A 17 -22.58 24.64 14.34
C VAL A 17 -22.94 23.25 13.82
N LEU A 18 -22.39 22.22 14.46
CA LEU A 18 -22.72 20.82 14.13
C LEU A 18 -23.86 20.27 15.00
N ALA A 19 -23.93 20.74 16.24
CA ALA A 19 -25.00 20.49 17.20
C ALA A 19 -24.96 21.57 18.30
N ASP A 20 -25.96 21.60 19.18
CA ASP A 20 -26.02 22.59 20.27
C ASP A 20 -24.76 22.63 21.14
N GLY A 21 -24.11 21.49 21.37
CA GLY A 21 -22.85 21.37 22.13
C GLY A 21 -21.58 21.24 21.28
N ASN A 22 -21.68 21.28 19.94
CA ASN A 22 -20.53 21.16 19.04
C ASN A 22 -20.49 22.38 18.11
N ARG A 23 -19.81 23.43 18.58
CA ARG A 23 -19.70 24.72 17.91
C ARG A 23 -18.24 25.08 17.70
N PHE A 24 -17.95 25.72 16.57
CA PHE A 24 -16.61 26.15 16.20
C PHE A 24 -16.66 27.61 15.77
N GLN A 25 -16.00 28.49 16.53
CA GLN A 25 -15.82 29.89 16.13
C GLN A 25 -14.43 30.02 15.53
N LEU A 26 -14.37 30.20 14.21
CA LEU A 26 -13.19 30.08 13.37
C LEU A 26 -12.95 31.34 12.53
N HIS A 27 -11.80 31.40 11.86
CA HIS A 27 -11.40 32.54 11.03
C HIS A 27 -11.67 32.26 9.55
N ALA A 28 -12.41 33.14 8.90
CA ALA A 28 -12.72 33.10 7.48
C ALA A 28 -11.46 32.98 6.62
N GLU A 29 -10.41 33.74 6.95
CA GLU A 29 -9.14 33.72 6.20
C GLU A 29 -8.51 32.32 6.18
N ILE A 30 -8.51 31.62 7.31
CA ILE A 30 -7.96 30.26 7.46
C ILE A 30 -8.85 29.26 6.72
N LEU A 31 -10.17 29.33 6.93
CA LEU A 31 -11.13 28.44 6.26
C LEU A 31 -11.04 28.55 4.73
N LYS A 32 -11.01 29.77 4.18
CA LYS A 32 -10.88 30.03 2.73
C LYS A 32 -9.56 29.53 2.16
N ARG A 33 -8.49 29.56 2.95
CA ARG A 33 -7.16 29.11 2.52
C ARG A 33 -7.10 27.59 2.36
N HIS A 34 -7.73 26.85 3.26
CA HIS A 34 -7.63 25.39 3.33
C HIS A 34 -8.81 24.63 2.70
N SER A 35 -9.96 25.26 2.52
CA SER A 35 -11.19 24.62 2.03
C SER A 35 -11.80 25.37 0.85
N LYS A 36 -11.99 24.65 -0.26
CA LYS A 36 -12.71 25.16 -1.44
C LYS A 36 -14.16 25.51 -1.11
N TYR A 37 -14.83 24.64 -0.33
CA TYR A 37 -16.21 24.85 0.11
C TYR A 37 -16.41 26.21 0.79
N PHE A 38 -15.54 26.54 1.76
CA PHE A 38 -15.61 27.82 2.46
C PHE A 38 -15.14 29.00 1.61
N LYS A 39 -14.15 28.78 0.72
CA LYS A 39 -13.68 29.80 -0.23
C LYS A 39 -14.81 30.32 -1.13
N GLU A 40 -15.68 29.44 -1.61
CA GLU A 40 -16.80 29.78 -2.48
C GLU A 40 -17.96 30.46 -1.73
N ARG A 41 -18.21 30.08 -0.47
CA ARG A 41 -19.42 30.49 0.28
C ARG A 41 -19.21 31.70 1.18
N ILE A 42 -17.99 31.92 1.67
CA ILE A 42 -17.68 33.07 2.53
C ILE A 42 -17.40 34.29 1.64
N THR A 43 -18.45 35.00 1.25
CA THR A 43 -18.37 36.21 0.42
C THR A 43 -18.85 37.44 1.20
N GLN A 44 -18.52 38.64 0.71
CA GLN A 44 -19.05 39.88 1.31
C GLN A 44 -20.56 40.01 1.15
N GLN A 45 -21.15 39.41 0.12
CA GLN A 45 -22.60 39.43 -0.12
C GLN A 45 -23.36 38.70 0.99
N ASN A 46 -22.78 37.60 1.50
CA ASN A 46 -23.40 36.78 2.54
C ASN A 46 -22.91 37.14 3.95
N ALA A 47 -22.19 38.28 4.09
CA ALA A 47 -21.63 38.70 5.37
C ALA A 47 -22.66 39.52 6.16
N ALA A 48 -22.87 39.16 7.43
CA ALA A 48 -23.66 39.96 8.34
C ALA A 48 -23.06 41.36 8.52
N THR A 49 -23.91 42.38 8.52
CA THR A 49 -23.53 43.76 8.85
C THR A 49 -23.84 44.01 10.31
N LEU A 50 -22.80 43.89 11.15
CA LEU A 50 -22.93 44.04 12.60
C LEU A 50 -23.25 45.48 13.01
N SER A 51 -24.22 45.64 13.90
CA SER A 51 -24.56 46.93 14.51
C SER A 51 -23.46 47.40 15.47
N SER A 52 -23.40 48.71 15.72
CA SER A 52 -22.46 49.28 16.71
C SER A 52 -22.68 48.75 18.14
N GLY A 53 -23.90 48.31 18.46
CA GLY A 53 -24.23 47.64 19.72
C GLY A 53 -23.62 46.23 19.80
N ALA A 54 -23.75 45.44 18.73
CA ALA A 54 -23.17 44.09 18.66
C ALA A 54 -21.63 44.13 18.71
N GLN A 55 -21.01 45.07 18.00
CA GLN A 55 -19.56 45.28 18.04
C GLN A 55 -19.07 45.64 19.45
N LYS A 56 -19.82 46.49 20.19
CA LYS A 56 -19.50 46.81 21.59
C LYS A 56 -19.69 45.62 22.55
N ALA A 57 -20.56 44.68 22.21
CA ALA A 57 -20.75 43.44 22.96
C ALA A 57 -19.66 42.38 22.67
N GLY A 58 -18.74 42.66 21.74
CA GLY A 58 -17.67 41.75 21.35
C GLY A 58 -18.07 40.72 20.29
N GLU A 59 -19.22 40.88 19.64
CA GLU A 59 -19.64 39.97 18.57
C GLU A 59 -18.77 40.18 17.33
N THR A 60 -18.15 39.10 16.86
CA THR A 60 -17.27 39.10 15.67
C THR A 60 -17.81 38.26 14.54
N VAL A 61 -18.83 37.42 14.79
CA VAL A 61 -19.36 36.46 13.82
C VAL A 61 -20.11 37.18 12.71
N ARG A 62 -19.69 36.93 11.46
CA ARG A 62 -20.29 37.49 10.24
C ARG A 62 -20.85 36.43 9.31
N TRP A 63 -20.43 35.17 9.46
CA TRP A 63 -20.94 34.04 8.69
C TRP A 63 -21.28 32.88 9.62
N ARG A 64 -22.37 32.18 9.34
CA ARG A 64 -22.79 31.00 10.09
C ARG A 64 -23.09 29.83 9.16
N PHE A 65 -22.64 28.64 9.55
CA PHE A 65 -22.90 27.38 8.85
C PHE A 65 -23.43 26.33 9.82
N ASP A 66 -24.61 25.79 9.54
CA ASP A 66 -25.24 24.77 10.38
C ASP A 66 -25.26 23.42 9.64
N LEU A 67 -24.93 22.32 10.33
CA LEU A 67 -25.05 20.97 9.80
C LEU A 67 -26.52 20.52 9.92
N LEU A 68 -27.22 20.41 8.78
CA LEU A 68 -28.66 20.14 8.76
C LEU A 68 -28.99 18.68 8.40
N ASP A 69 -28.35 18.17 7.35
CA ASP A 69 -28.57 16.81 6.87
C ASP A 69 -27.41 15.94 7.34
N LYS A 70 -27.58 15.21 8.45
CA LYS A 70 -26.60 14.23 8.93
C LYS A 70 -26.95 12.83 8.38
N PRO A 71 -25.96 12.01 8.03
CA PRO A 71 -26.20 10.59 7.81
C PRO A 71 -26.71 9.93 9.11
N ASP A 72 -27.28 8.73 8.98
CA ASP A 72 -27.58 7.89 10.14
C ASP A 72 -26.29 7.57 10.91
N LEU A 73 -26.40 7.11 12.17
CA LEU A 73 -25.23 6.82 13.02
C LEU A 73 -24.25 5.82 12.38
N ASP A 74 -24.78 4.90 11.57
CA ASP A 74 -24.02 3.89 10.82
C ASP A 74 -23.87 4.26 9.33
N GLY A 75 -24.34 5.45 8.93
CA GLY A 75 -24.32 5.92 7.54
C GLY A 75 -22.99 6.57 7.15
N GLU A 76 -22.63 6.41 5.88
CA GLU A 76 -21.45 7.05 5.28
C GLU A 76 -21.75 8.48 4.80
N GLY A 77 -20.71 9.30 4.69
CA GLY A 77 -20.79 10.65 4.14
C GLY A 77 -20.56 11.79 5.14
N ALA A 78 -20.38 12.98 4.59
CA ALA A 78 -20.02 14.19 5.34
C ALA A 78 -21.22 14.93 5.96
N GLY A 79 -22.45 14.56 5.61
CA GLY A 79 -23.62 15.41 5.84
C GLY A 79 -23.57 16.72 5.05
N ARG A 80 -24.47 17.65 5.34
CA ARG A 80 -24.61 18.92 4.60
C ARG A 80 -24.61 20.15 5.51
N LEU A 81 -23.56 20.95 5.38
CA LEU A 81 -23.49 22.30 5.92
C LEU A 81 -24.33 23.25 5.06
N SER A 82 -25.11 24.09 5.71
CA SER A 82 -25.91 25.15 5.08
C SER A 82 -25.54 26.50 5.65
N ALA A 83 -25.35 27.50 4.79
CA ALA A 83 -25.12 28.88 5.21
C ALA A 83 -26.43 29.45 5.80
N ILE A 84 -26.34 30.08 6.96
CA ILE A 84 -27.48 30.67 7.68
C ILE A 84 -27.32 32.18 7.68
N ASP A 85 -28.36 32.87 7.22
CA ASP A 85 -28.38 34.34 7.22
C ASP A 85 -28.48 34.87 8.66
N LEU A 86 -27.67 35.88 8.95
CA LEU A 86 -27.58 36.52 10.26
C LEU A 86 -28.13 37.93 10.22
N ASP A 87 -28.74 38.36 11.33
CA ASP A 87 -29.15 39.74 11.56
C ASP A 87 -27.98 40.65 11.99
N SER A 88 -28.27 41.92 12.24
CA SER A 88 -27.28 42.91 12.68
C SER A 88 -26.76 42.70 14.11
N SER A 89 -27.29 41.70 14.83
CA SER A 89 -26.87 41.25 16.15
C SER A 89 -26.22 39.86 16.13
N ALA A 90 -25.79 39.39 14.95
CA ALA A 90 -25.20 38.06 14.72
C ALA A 90 -26.13 36.87 15.07
N LYS A 91 -27.45 37.09 15.10
CA LYS A 91 -28.44 36.03 15.36
C LYS A 91 -29.02 35.49 14.05
N PRO A 92 -29.32 34.19 13.98
CA PRO A 92 -29.90 33.59 12.78
C PRO A 92 -31.29 34.17 12.50
N LEU A 93 -31.52 34.60 11.25
CA LEU A 93 -32.80 35.20 10.79
C LEU A 93 -33.94 34.17 10.69
N GLY A 94 -33.63 32.87 10.71
CA GLY A 94 -34.59 31.77 10.70
C GLY A 94 -34.44 30.84 11.90
N HIS A 95 -35.57 30.38 12.46
CA HIS A 95 -35.60 29.24 13.37
C HIS A 95 -35.45 27.95 12.57
N GLN A 96 -34.23 27.58 12.20
CA GLN A 96 -33.95 26.18 11.86
C GLN A 96 -33.71 25.43 13.16
N ARG A 97 -34.50 24.38 13.40
CA ARG A 97 -34.25 23.46 14.50
C ARG A 97 -32.95 22.74 14.18
N LEU A 98 -31.85 23.20 14.79
CA LEU A 98 -30.68 22.35 14.99
C LEU A 98 -31.16 21.06 15.66
N ALA A 99 -30.65 19.92 15.22
CA ALA A 99 -30.87 18.69 15.94
C ALA A 99 -30.37 18.92 17.37
N SER A 100 -31.27 18.84 18.35
CA SER A 100 -30.87 18.86 19.76
C SER A 100 -29.87 17.72 19.93
N ALA A 101 -28.68 18.03 20.44
CA ALA A 101 -27.76 16.98 20.86
C ALA A 101 -28.55 16.05 21.79
N ASP A 102 -28.68 14.78 21.42
CA ASP A 102 -29.55 13.85 22.13
C ASP A 102 -29.22 13.91 23.63
N PHE A 103 -30.15 14.45 24.42
CA PHE A 103 -30.02 14.63 25.88
C PHE A 103 -29.95 13.27 26.63
N SER A 104 -29.85 12.15 25.91
CA SER A 104 -29.79 10.79 26.44
C SER A 104 -28.45 10.45 27.12
N GLY A 105 -27.47 11.37 27.13
CA GLY A 105 -26.17 11.15 27.79
C GLY A 105 -25.32 10.03 27.17
N ARG A 106 -25.73 9.49 26.02
CA ARG A 106 -25.08 8.42 25.24
C ARG A 106 -25.57 8.57 23.79
N SER A 107 -25.06 9.44 22.92
CA SER A 107 -23.76 9.34 22.24
C SER A 107 -23.64 10.57 21.32
N SER A 108 -22.54 11.30 21.36
CA SER A 108 -22.25 12.35 20.36
C SER A 108 -22.11 11.69 18.97
N HIS A 109 -22.71 12.25 17.91
CA HIS A 109 -22.62 11.66 16.56
C HIS A 109 -21.13 11.59 16.13
N PRO A 110 -20.63 10.44 15.62
CA PRO A 110 -19.21 10.27 15.28
C PRO A 110 -18.69 11.35 14.32
N LEU A 111 -19.50 11.75 13.35
CA LEU A 111 -19.21 12.83 12.40
C LEU A 111 -18.72 14.13 13.06
N TYR A 112 -19.14 14.46 14.28
CA TYR A 112 -18.70 15.68 14.97
C TYR A 112 -17.21 15.63 15.33
N SER A 113 -16.71 14.48 15.79
CA SER A 113 -15.27 14.32 16.05
C SER A 113 -14.48 14.34 14.75
N ILE A 114 -15.03 13.80 13.66
CA ILE A 114 -14.41 13.85 12.33
C ILE A 114 -14.27 15.29 11.84
N TYR A 115 -15.34 16.09 11.86
CA TYR A 115 -15.26 17.52 11.53
C TYR A 115 -14.27 18.26 12.42
N MET A 116 -14.24 17.96 13.73
CA MET A 116 -13.26 18.55 14.64
C MET A 116 -11.83 18.25 14.19
N LYS A 117 -11.50 17.00 13.83
CA LYS A 117 -10.18 16.61 13.34
C LYS A 117 -9.81 17.34 12.04
N VAL A 118 -10.74 17.38 11.07
CA VAL A 118 -10.52 18.08 9.79
C VAL A 118 -10.32 19.59 9.99
N LEU A 119 -11.18 20.25 10.77
CA LEU A 119 -11.05 21.69 11.05
C LEU A 119 -9.81 22.01 11.88
N SER A 120 -9.40 21.12 12.79
CA SER A 120 -8.14 21.25 13.54
C SER A 120 -6.93 21.28 12.61
N SER A 121 -6.96 20.48 11.53
CA SER A 121 -5.86 20.43 10.55
C SER A 121 -5.60 21.79 9.87
N PHE A 122 -6.64 22.62 9.71
CA PHE A 122 -6.49 23.96 9.11
C PHE A 122 -5.70 24.93 10.00
N TYR A 123 -5.64 24.64 11.29
CA TYR A 123 -4.94 25.44 12.30
C TYR A 123 -3.56 24.85 12.64
N SER A 124 -3.04 23.95 11.79
CA SER A 124 -1.80 23.22 12.03
C SER A 124 -1.77 22.50 13.38
N ARG A 125 -2.95 22.14 13.91
CA ARG A 125 -3.05 21.33 15.12
C ARG A 125 -3.00 19.86 14.71
N PRO A 126 -2.11 19.05 15.29
CA PRO A 126 -2.12 17.62 15.04
C PRO A 126 -3.47 17.06 15.50
N PHE A 127 -4.00 16.13 14.73
CA PHE A 127 -5.09 15.29 15.17
C PHE A 127 -4.61 13.85 15.12
N ASP A 128 -4.95 13.11 16.16
CA ASP A 128 -4.60 11.70 16.23
C ASP A 128 -5.74 10.88 15.60
N ILE A 129 -5.34 9.91 14.80
CA ILE A 129 -6.21 8.82 14.38
C ILE A 129 -6.06 7.77 15.47
N GLU A 130 -7.18 7.30 16.00
CA GLU A 130 -7.15 6.43 17.18
C GLU A 130 -6.35 5.15 16.85
N GLU A 131 -5.51 4.71 17.79
CA GLU A 131 -4.82 3.43 17.66
C GLU A 131 -5.86 2.30 17.77
N HIS A 132 -6.31 1.82 16.62
CA HIS A 132 -7.21 0.68 16.57
C HIS A 132 -6.41 -0.62 16.51
N ASN A 133 -6.72 -1.54 17.42
CA ASN A 133 -6.32 -2.95 17.27
C ASN A 133 -7.01 -3.64 16.08
N ASP A 134 -8.07 -3.01 15.56
CA ASP A 134 -8.90 -3.48 14.45
C ASP A 134 -8.73 -2.57 13.23
N MET A 135 -8.12 -3.11 12.17
CA MET A 135 -7.91 -2.40 10.92
C MET A 135 -9.20 -2.03 10.20
N GLY A 136 -10.32 -2.72 10.47
CA GLY A 136 -11.63 -2.36 9.92
C GLY A 136 -12.11 -1.02 10.47
N ARG A 137 -11.94 -0.79 11.78
CA ARG A 137 -12.29 0.49 12.41
C ARG A 137 -11.39 1.63 11.94
N LEU A 138 -10.08 1.37 11.82
CA LEU A 138 -9.14 2.34 11.27
C LEU A 138 -9.50 2.72 9.83
N LEU A 139 -9.87 1.73 9.01
CA LEU A 139 -10.35 1.96 7.64
C LEU A 139 -11.61 2.83 7.63
N SER A 140 -12.62 2.51 8.44
CA SER A 140 -13.86 3.30 8.55
C SER A 140 -13.60 4.73 9.02
N GLU A 141 -12.72 4.93 10.00
CA GLU A 141 -12.33 6.28 10.44
C GLU A 141 -11.62 7.07 9.33
N CYS A 142 -10.70 6.44 8.59
CA CYS A 142 -10.02 7.07 7.47
C CYS A 142 -10.98 7.43 6.33
N VAL A 143 -11.96 6.57 6.04
CA VAL A 143 -13.02 6.83 5.05
C VAL A 143 -13.84 8.04 5.50
N ALA A 144 -14.30 8.08 6.76
CA ALA A 144 -15.08 9.21 7.27
C ALA A 144 -14.30 10.53 7.23
N LEU A 145 -13.01 10.52 7.60
CA LEU A 145 -12.12 11.68 7.48
C LEU A 145 -12.02 12.17 6.03
N ILE A 146 -11.91 11.25 5.08
CA ILE A 146 -11.83 11.58 3.67
C ILE A 146 -13.17 12.07 3.12
N ASP A 147 -14.31 11.48 3.51
CA ASP A 147 -15.64 11.95 3.11
C ASP A 147 -15.84 13.42 3.48
N VAL A 148 -15.54 13.80 4.73
CA VAL A 148 -15.62 15.20 5.19
C VAL A 148 -14.62 16.08 4.47
N SER A 149 -13.41 15.58 4.21
CA SER A 149 -12.36 16.36 3.56
C SER A 149 -12.62 16.58 2.07
N GLU A 150 -13.22 15.62 1.37
CA GLU A 150 -13.68 15.78 0.00
C GLU A 150 -14.86 16.75 -0.07
N TYR A 151 -15.83 16.63 0.83
CA TYR A 151 -16.96 17.55 0.94
C TYR A 151 -16.51 19.01 1.15
N LEU A 152 -15.52 19.23 2.02
CA LEU A 152 -14.94 20.55 2.26
C LEU A 152 -13.91 20.97 1.18
N GLY A 153 -13.53 20.06 0.28
CA GLY A 153 -12.50 20.30 -0.74
C GLY A 153 -11.11 20.57 -0.16
N CYS A 154 -10.73 19.83 0.89
CA CYS A 154 -9.51 20.01 1.67
C CYS A 154 -8.70 18.71 1.91
N VAL A 155 -8.86 17.68 1.07
CA VAL A 155 -8.17 16.38 1.17
C VAL A 155 -6.66 16.51 1.47
N HIS A 156 -5.98 17.46 0.83
CA HIS A 156 -4.55 17.74 1.04
C HIS A 156 -4.17 18.04 2.50
N SER A 157 -5.10 18.53 3.33
CA SER A 157 -4.86 18.87 4.74
C SER A 157 -4.87 17.62 5.65
N VAL A 158 -5.51 16.53 5.24
CA VAL A 158 -5.60 15.29 6.04
C VAL A 158 -4.78 14.13 5.48
N SER A 159 -4.50 14.11 4.17
CA SER A 159 -3.84 12.99 3.50
C SER A 159 -2.51 12.59 4.14
N HIS A 160 -1.69 13.56 4.53
CA HIS A 160 -0.38 13.28 5.15
C HIS A 160 -0.55 12.55 6.50
N THR A 161 -1.44 13.05 7.35
CA THR A 161 -1.72 12.45 8.67
C THR A 161 -2.30 11.06 8.54
N ILE A 162 -3.25 10.86 7.62
CA ILE A 162 -3.82 9.53 7.33
C ILE A 162 -2.73 8.58 6.85
N ASN A 163 -1.89 9.00 5.90
CA ASN A 163 -0.80 8.17 5.40
C ASN A 163 0.20 7.79 6.49
N ALA A 164 0.56 8.73 7.36
CA ALA A 164 1.47 8.47 8.47
C ALA A 164 0.87 7.44 9.45
N ALA A 165 -0.41 7.59 9.81
CA ALA A 165 -1.10 6.68 10.71
C ALA A 165 -1.22 5.26 10.13
N LEU A 166 -1.58 5.15 8.84
CA LEU A 166 -1.68 3.87 8.14
C LEU A 166 -0.32 3.16 8.08
N LEU A 167 0.71 3.84 7.57
CA LEU A 167 2.04 3.25 7.40
C LEU A 167 2.72 2.92 8.74
N GLY A 168 2.36 3.64 9.82
CA GLY A 168 2.78 3.33 11.18
C GLY A 168 2.36 1.93 11.66
N GLN A 169 1.28 1.35 11.13
CA GLN A 169 0.81 0.01 11.48
C GLN A 169 1.67 -1.13 10.89
N GLY A 170 2.52 -0.82 9.88
CA GLY A 170 3.43 -1.78 9.26
C GLY A 170 2.72 -3.04 8.75
N GLN A 171 3.16 -4.22 9.23
CA GLN A 171 2.64 -5.51 8.76
C GLN A 171 1.16 -5.75 9.08
N ILE A 172 0.59 -5.08 10.10
CA ILE A 172 -0.83 -5.21 10.41
C ILE A 172 -1.68 -4.60 9.27
N LEU A 173 -1.26 -3.45 8.75
CA LEU A 173 -1.85 -2.84 7.57
C LEU A 173 -1.74 -3.76 6.35
N PHE A 174 -0.54 -4.24 6.01
CA PHE A 174 -0.35 -5.03 4.79
C PHE A 174 -1.16 -6.34 4.79
N ARG A 175 -1.36 -6.95 5.97
CA ARG A 175 -2.26 -8.11 6.12
C ARG A 175 -3.72 -7.74 5.86
N SER A 176 -4.15 -6.58 6.35
CA SER A 176 -5.50 -6.07 6.08
C SER A 176 -5.71 -5.77 4.59
N ILE A 177 -4.71 -5.15 3.94
CA ILE A 177 -4.71 -4.92 2.50
C ILE A 177 -4.83 -6.23 1.74
N ALA A 178 -4.02 -7.23 2.04
CA ALA A 178 -4.10 -8.54 1.39
C ALA A 178 -5.47 -9.23 1.57
N SER A 179 -6.14 -8.98 2.70
CA SER A 179 -7.44 -9.59 3.03
C SER A 179 -8.61 -8.93 2.30
N ILE A 180 -8.62 -7.59 2.19
CA ILE A 180 -9.72 -6.82 1.57
C ILE A 180 -9.15 -5.74 0.63
N PRO A 181 -8.45 -6.11 -0.45
CA PRO A 181 -7.68 -5.15 -1.23
C PRO A 181 -8.56 -4.16 -2.01
N THR A 182 -9.83 -4.51 -2.28
CA THR A 182 -10.81 -3.63 -2.95
C THR A 182 -11.19 -2.41 -2.11
N ALA A 183 -11.32 -2.57 -0.80
CA ALA A 183 -11.64 -1.44 0.09
C ALA A 183 -10.41 -0.52 0.27
N TRP A 184 -9.23 -1.13 0.44
CA TRP A 184 -7.98 -0.39 0.59
C TRP A 184 -7.56 0.37 -0.66
N VAL A 185 -7.80 -0.18 -1.87
CA VAL A 185 -7.48 0.54 -3.11
C VAL A 185 -8.35 1.79 -3.28
N SER A 186 -9.64 1.71 -2.91
CA SER A 186 -10.55 2.85 -2.95
C SER A 186 -10.10 3.97 -2.00
N LEU A 187 -9.77 3.63 -0.74
CA LEU A 187 -9.20 4.61 0.19
C LEU A 187 -7.88 5.18 -0.32
N ALA A 188 -6.98 4.34 -0.85
CA ALA A 188 -5.65 4.76 -1.30
C ALA A 188 -5.73 5.76 -2.46
N LEU A 189 -6.68 5.58 -3.39
CA LEU A 189 -6.94 6.55 -4.46
C LEU A 189 -7.36 7.91 -3.90
N ARG A 190 -8.31 7.93 -2.97
CA ARG A 190 -8.88 9.15 -2.39
C ARG A 190 -7.88 9.90 -1.50
N VAL A 191 -7.11 9.17 -0.69
CA VAL A 191 -6.04 9.72 0.16
C VAL A 191 -4.81 10.13 -0.66
N ARG A 192 -4.67 9.62 -1.90
CA ARG A 192 -3.49 9.72 -2.76
C ARG A 192 -2.25 9.05 -2.15
N SER A 193 -2.43 7.86 -1.58
CA SER A 193 -1.38 7.09 -0.93
C SER A 193 -0.71 6.11 -1.89
N VAL A 194 0.43 6.48 -2.46
CA VAL A 194 1.15 5.61 -3.42
C VAL A 194 1.50 4.25 -2.82
N SER A 195 2.00 4.21 -1.59
CA SER A 195 2.44 2.95 -0.96
C SER A 195 1.28 1.98 -0.71
N VAL A 196 0.14 2.49 -0.23
CA VAL A 196 -1.06 1.67 0.00
C VAL A 196 -1.68 1.26 -1.34
N LEU A 197 -1.64 2.14 -2.34
CA LEU A 197 -2.16 1.87 -3.68
C LEU A 197 -1.37 0.75 -4.37
N ILE A 198 -0.03 0.83 -4.39
CA ILE A 198 0.85 -0.22 -4.93
C ILE A 198 0.56 -1.55 -4.24
N GLU A 199 0.54 -1.58 -2.90
CA GLU A 199 0.29 -2.81 -2.15
C GLU A 199 -1.08 -3.42 -2.52
N SER A 200 -2.12 -2.58 -2.59
CA SER A 200 -3.47 -3.01 -2.93
C SER A 200 -3.54 -3.58 -4.36
N ILE A 201 -2.89 -2.93 -5.33
CA ILE A 201 -2.87 -3.38 -6.74
C ILE A 201 -2.11 -4.71 -6.88
N VAL A 202 -1.02 -4.91 -6.13
CA VAL A 202 -0.29 -6.19 -6.13
C VAL A 202 -1.22 -7.32 -5.68
N HIS A 203 -1.96 -7.14 -4.58
CA HIS A 203 -2.89 -8.17 -4.10
C HIS A 203 -4.11 -8.36 -5.01
N LEU A 204 -4.72 -7.27 -5.52
CA LEU A 204 -5.82 -7.34 -6.50
C LEU A 204 -5.42 -8.11 -7.75
N THR A 205 -4.27 -7.75 -8.35
CA THR A 205 -3.79 -8.37 -9.59
C THR A 205 -3.41 -9.84 -9.36
N GLY A 206 -2.83 -10.16 -8.20
CA GLY A 206 -2.52 -11.54 -7.82
C GLY A 206 -3.77 -12.42 -7.71
N GLN A 207 -4.87 -11.85 -7.20
CA GLN A 207 -6.16 -12.52 -7.00
C GLN A 207 -7.11 -12.42 -8.22
N TRP A 208 -6.68 -11.84 -9.33
CA TRP A 208 -7.55 -11.50 -10.47
C TRP A 208 -8.37 -12.68 -11.03
N ASN A 209 -7.80 -13.90 -11.02
CA ASN A 209 -8.49 -15.11 -11.47
C ASN A 209 -9.58 -15.59 -10.49
N LYS A 210 -9.52 -15.18 -9.22
CA LYS A 210 -10.52 -15.51 -8.19
C LYS A 210 -11.70 -14.53 -8.20
N MET A 211 -11.48 -13.31 -8.65
CA MET A 211 -12.47 -12.25 -8.64
C MET A 211 -13.58 -12.52 -9.67
N SER A 212 -14.83 -12.25 -9.28
CA SER A 212 -15.96 -12.24 -10.22
C SER A 212 -15.88 -11.03 -11.15
N GLU A 213 -16.57 -11.09 -12.29
CA GLU A 213 -16.66 -9.94 -13.19
C GLU A 213 -17.34 -8.74 -12.53
N GLU A 214 -18.37 -8.97 -11.71
CA GLU A 214 -19.01 -7.91 -10.91
C GLU A 214 -18.01 -7.19 -9.98
N MET A 215 -17.15 -7.96 -9.29
CA MET A 215 -16.11 -7.35 -8.44
C MET A 215 -15.12 -6.52 -9.25
N LYS A 216 -14.78 -6.94 -10.47
CA LYS A 216 -13.89 -6.20 -11.36
C LYS A 216 -14.57 -4.95 -11.91
N GLU A 217 -15.86 -5.02 -12.23
CA GLU A 217 -16.67 -3.91 -12.72
C GLU A 217 -16.86 -2.82 -11.67
N ASN A 218 -16.95 -3.20 -10.38
CA ASN A 218 -17.06 -2.28 -9.25
C ASN A 218 -15.75 -1.56 -8.87
N LEU A 219 -14.62 -1.91 -9.51
CA LEU A 219 -13.36 -1.18 -9.31
C LEU A 219 -13.37 0.15 -10.04
N ASP A 220 -12.62 1.12 -9.53
CA ASP A 220 -12.31 2.35 -10.25
C ASP A 220 -11.75 2.02 -11.65
N PRO A 221 -12.23 2.67 -12.73
CA PRO A 221 -11.82 2.35 -14.10
C PRO A 221 -10.30 2.37 -14.31
N LYS A 222 -9.58 3.32 -13.69
CA LYS A 222 -8.13 3.46 -13.82
C LYS A 222 -7.40 2.31 -13.10
N VAL A 223 -7.90 1.90 -11.93
CA VAL A 223 -7.39 0.73 -11.20
C VAL A 223 -7.65 -0.55 -11.97
N ARG A 224 -8.86 -0.72 -12.51
CA ARG A 224 -9.25 -1.89 -13.30
C ARG A 224 -8.36 -2.04 -14.53
N GLU A 225 -8.12 -0.95 -15.26
CA GLU A 225 -7.24 -0.95 -16.44
C GLU A 225 -5.81 -1.36 -16.08
N LEU A 226 -5.23 -0.77 -15.02
CA LEU A 226 -3.88 -1.11 -14.59
C LEU A 226 -3.79 -2.56 -14.10
N CYS A 227 -4.75 -3.03 -13.31
CA CYS A 227 -4.78 -4.42 -12.85
C CYS A 227 -4.88 -5.40 -14.03
N GLN A 228 -5.73 -5.11 -15.01
CA GLN A 228 -5.85 -5.93 -16.22
C GLN A 228 -4.55 -5.97 -17.02
N LYS A 229 -3.92 -4.81 -17.26
CA LYS A 229 -2.61 -4.73 -17.94
C LYS A 229 -1.55 -5.56 -17.21
N LYS A 230 -1.43 -5.39 -15.89
CA LYS A 230 -0.46 -6.14 -15.07
C LYS A 230 -0.78 -7.63 -15.04
N HIS A 231 -2.06 -7.98 -15.01
CA HIS A 231 -2.51 -9.37 -15.10
C HIS A 231 -2.02 -10.01 -16.41
N ASP A 232 -2.21 -9.34 -17.55
CA ASP A 232 -1.80 -9.84 -18.86
C ASP A 232 -0.27 -9.99 -18.97
N GLU A 233 0.51 -9.05 -18.41
CA GLU A 233 1.98 -9.15 -18.31
C GLU A 233 2.41 -10.42 -17.55
N ILE A 234 1.74 -10.72 -16.42
CA ILE A 234 2.04 -11.91 -15.61
C ILE A 234 1.59 -13.18 -16.32
N GLN A 235 0.44 -13.16 -17.00
CA GLN A 235 -0.03 -14.30 -17.80
C GLN A 235 0.98 -14.65 -18.90
N LEU A 236 1.56 -13.63 -19.56
CA LEU A 236 2.62 -13.82 -20.53
C LEU A 236 3.90 -14.41 -19.90
N LEU A 237 4.31 -13.90 -18.74
CA LEU A 237 5.46 -14.43 -17.99
C LEU A 237 5.25 -15.91 -17.61
N LYS A 238 4.08 -16.23 -17.04
CA LYS A 238 3.65 -17.57 -16.65
C LYS A 238 3.66 -18.52 -17.84
N ARG A 239 3.04 -18.13 -18.96
CA ARG A 239 3.07 -18.89 -20.22
C ARG A 239 4.50 -19.13 -20.71
N THR A 240 5.35 -18.12 -20.65
CA THR A 240 6.76 -18.21 -21.06
C THR A 240 7.52 -19.22 -20.20
N ILE A 241 7.29 -19.22 -18.89
CA ILE A 241 7.89 -20.17 -17.95
C ILE A 241 7.39 -21.58 -18.23
N GLU A 242 6.08 -21.79 -18.39
CA GLU A 242 5.52 -23.11 -18.72
C GLU A 242 6.13 -23.67 -20.00
N CYS A 243 6.30 -22.82 -21.03
CA CYS A 243 6.98 -23.21 -22.28
C CYS A 243 8.45 -23.56 -22.06
N LYS A 244 9.18 -22.77 -21.25
CA LYS A 244 10.59 -23.03 -20.92
C LYS A 244 10.75 -24.34 -20.14
N VAL A 245 9.87 -24.62 -19.19
CA VAL A 245 9.88 -25.87 -18.40
C VAL A 245 9.61 -27.07 -19.29
N LEU A 246 8.60 -27.03 -20.17
CA LEU A 246 8.32 -28.12 -21.11
C LEU A 246 9.47 -28.40 -22.07
N LYS A 247 10.07 -27.32 -22.62
CA LYS A 247 11.16 -27.40 -23.59
C LYS A 247 12.54 -27.56 -22.95
N PHE A 248 12.63 -27.66 -21.63
CA PHE A 248 13.91 -27.79 -20.94
C PHE A 248 14.57 -29.13 -21.27
N TYR A 249 15.88 -29.08 -21.50
CA TYR A 249 16.74 -30.24 -21.67
C TYR A 249 18.02 -30.02 -20.83
N PRO A 250 18.41 -30.98 -19.98
CA PRO A 250 19.71 -30.97 -19.30
C PRO A 250 20.88 -30.84 -20.27
N GLU A 251 21.87 -30.04 -19.93
CA GLU A 251 23.05 -29.79 -20.77
C GLU A 251 23.80 -31.06 -21.20
N PRO A 252 24.01 -32.07 -20.32
CA PRO A 252 24.69 -33.31 -20.70
C PRO A 252 23.99 -34.11 -21.81
N MET A 253 22.69 -33.88 -22.04
CA MET A 253 21.94 -34.54 -23.12
C MET A 253 22.06 -33.82 -24.46
N LYS A 254 22.41 -32.53 -24.43
CA LYS A 254 22.54 -31.74 -25.65
C LYS A 254 23.80 -32.17 -26.39
N ARG A 255 23.75 -32.06 -27.72
CA ARG A 255 24.88 -32.31 -28.60
C ARG A 255 25.08 -31.08 -29.46
N GLU A 256 26.33 -30.68 -29.61
CA GLU A 256 26.70 -29.56 -30.47
C GLU A 256 26.47 -29.91 -31.93
N ILE A 257 26.08 -28.91 -32.72
CA ILE A 257 25.99 -29.06 -34.18
C ILE A 257 27.40 -29.31 -34.70
N GLY A 258 27.59 -30.40 -35.46
CA GLY A 258 28.91 -30.82 -35.94
C GLY A 258 29.74 -31.60 -34.93
N ALA A 259 29.15 -32.04 -33.81
CA ALA A 259 29.82 -32.93 -32.86
C ALA A 259 30.35 -34.20 -33.56
N PRO A 260 31.51 -34.73 -33.15
CA PRO A 260 32.14 -35.87 -33.81
C PRO A 260 31.22 -37.10 -33.77
N PRO A 261 31.27 -38.00 -34.78
CA PRO A 261 30.39 -39.18 -34.88
C PRO A 261 30.31 -40.02 -33.60
N ALA A 262 31.41 -40.10 -32.83
CA ALA A 262 31.44 -40.80 -31.53
C ALA A 262 30.43 -40.24 -30.51
N ARG A 263 30.24 -38.90 -30.46
CA ARG A 263 29.32 -38.20 -29.54
C ARG A 263 27.86 -38.20 -29.99
N ILE A 264 27.60 -38.50 -31.26
CA ILE A 264 26.25 -38.60 -31.85
C ILE A 264 25.88 -40.04 -32.23
N SER A 265 26.65 -41.02 -31.76
CA SER A 265 26.41 -42.44 -32.01
C SER A 265 25.20 -42.96 -31.24
N ARG A 266 24.56 -44.02 -31.76
CA ARG A 266 23.45 -44.71 -31.07
C ARG A 266 23.83 -45.13 -29.64
N MET A 267 25.05 -45.62 -29.46
CA MET A 267 25.56 -46.03 -28.15
C MET A 267 25.67 -44.85 -27.18
N CYS A 268 26.11 -43.69 -27.66
CA CYS A 268 26.18 -42.50 -26.83
C CYS A 268 24.79 -42.06 -26.34
N TYR A 269 23.77 -42.05 -27.21
CA TYR A 269 22.38 -41.77 -26.80
C TYR A 269 21.81 -42.85 -25.86
N SER A 270 22.19 -44.12 -26.05
CA SER A 270 21.78 -45.20 -25.15
C SER A 270 22.32 -45.02 -23.73
N ASN A 271 23.48 -44.39 -23.56
CA ASN A 271 24.03 -44.11 -22.22
C ASN A 271 23.20 -43.08 -21.45
N ASP A 272 22.43 -42.23 -22.15
CA ASP A 272 21.56 -41.21 -21.56
C ASP A 272 20.14 -41.73 -21.30
N ILE A 273 19.86 -43.03 -21.49
CA ILE A 273 18.50 -43.58 -21.42
C ILE A 273 17.80 -43.27 -20.09
N MET A 274 18.53 -43.30 -18.97
CA MET A 274 17.98 -42.99 -17.64
C MET A 274 17.62 -41.50 -17.50
N GLU A 275 18.34 -40.62 -18.19
CA GLU A 275 18.05 -39.18 -18.24
C GLU A 275 16.80 -38.93 -19.10
N TRP A 276 16.68 -39.62 -20.25
CA TRP A 276 15.49 -39.57 -21.09
C TRP A 276 14.25 -40.09 -20.36
N MET A 277 14.35 -41.20 -19.62
CA MET A 277 13.27 -41.73 -18.79
C MET A 277 12.84 -40.74 -17.71
N THR A 278 13.80 -40.14 -17.01
CA THR A 278 13.56 -39.08 -16.02
C THR A 278 12.83 -37.89 -16.63
N LEU A 279 13.28 -37.42 -17.80
CA LEU A 279 12.67 -36.30 -18.51
C LEU A 279 11.23 -36.61 -18.96
N CYS A 280 10.98 -37.82 -19.45
CA CYS A 280 9.65 -38.30 -19.79
C CYS A 280 8.73 -38.34 -18.57
N LEU A 281 9.19 -38.90 -17.45
CA LEU A 281 8.43 -38.93 -16.19
C LEU A 281 8.06 -37.51 -15.73
N PHE A 282 9.03 -36.59 -15.72
CA PHE A 282 8.78 -35.19 -15.37
C PHE A 282 7.76 -34.53 -16.30
N ARG A 283 7.93 -34.68 -17.62
CA ARG A 283 7.02 -34.10 -18.61
C ARG A 283 5.62 -34.68 -18.53
N HIS A 284 5.46 -35.97 -18.24
CA HIS A 284 4.15 -36.57 -18.02
C HIS A 284 3.45 -35.93 -16.81
N TRP A 285 4.15 -35.79 -15.68
CA TRP A 285 3.60 -35.11 -14.51
C TRP A 285 3.26 -33.64 -14.81
N PHE A 286 4.18 -32.89 -15.42
CA PHE A 286 3.93 -31.47 -15.72
C PHE A 286 2.78 -31.30 -16.72
N ALA A 287 2.74 -32.10 -17.80
CA ALA A 287 1.64 -32.09 -18.76
C ALA A 287 0.31 -32.48 -18.11
N SER A 288 0.29 -33.41 -17.14
CA SER A 288 -0.92 -33.74 -16.38
C SER A 288 -1.42 -32.56 -15.55
N CYS A 289 -0.51 -31.76 -14.94
CA CYS A 289 -0.90 -30.54 -14.24
C CYS A 289 -1.52 -29.50 -15.20
N LEU A 290 -0.96 -29.36 -16.41
CA LEU A 290 -1.53 -28.48 -17.42
C LEU A 290 -2.91 -28.97 -17.89
N ALA A 291 -3.06 -30.27 -18.16
CA ALA A 291 -4.32 -30.85 -18.61
C ALA A 291 -5.44 -30.81 -17.55
N LEU A 292 -5.08 -30.73 -16.27
CA LEU A 292 -6.01 -30.59 -15.15
C LEU A 292 -6.25 -29.12 -14.76
N ASP A 293 -5.90 -28.17 -15.63
CA ASP A 293 -6.03 -26.71 -15.42
C ASP A 293 -5.37 -26.22 -14.13
N ARG A 294 -4.34 -26.91 -13.61
CA ARG A 294 -3.60 -26.50 -12.39
C ARG A 294 -2.50 -25.48 -12.67
N HIS A 295 -2.64 -24.70 -13.74
CA HIS A 295 -1.61 -23.81 -14.25
C HIS A 295 -2.10 -22.35 -14.27
N ARG A 296 -1.52 -21.45 -15.06
CA ARG A 296 -1.85 -20.00 -15.06
C ARG A 296 -3.35 -19.61 -15.12
N HIS A 297 -4.22 -20.50 -15.62
CA HIS A 297 -5.68 -20.28 -15.70
C HIS A 297 -6.46 -20.79 -14.47
N ALA A 298 -5.81 -21.48 -13.55
CA ALA A 298 -6.41 -21.90 -12.29
C ALA A 298 -6.91 -20.69 -11.48
N LYS A 299 -7.82 -20.94 -10.54
CA LYS A 299 -8.32 -19.89 -9.64
C LYS A 299 -7.20 -19.21 -8.85
N ASP A 300 -6.20 -19.96 -8.39
CA ASP A 300 -5.01 -19.44 -7.70
C ASP A 300 -3.97 -18.83 -8.67
N GLY A 301 -4.30 -18.68 -9.94
CA GLY A 301 -3.39 -18.23 -10.99
C GLY A 301 -2.20 -19.15 -11.23
N GLY A 302 -2.30 -20.43 -10.83
CA GLY A 302 -1.22 -21.41 -10.92
C GLY A 302 -0.22 -21.35 -9.77
N TYR A 303 -0.51 -20.61 -8.70
CA TYR A 303 0.36 -20.46 -7.55
C TYR A 303 0.79 -21.82 -6.97
N TRP A 304 -0.12 -22.77 -6.83
CA TRP A 304 0.19 -24.14 -6.39
C TRP A 304 1.27 -24.79 -7.26
N LEU A 305 1.14 -24.71 -8.60
CA LEU A 305 2.10 -25.32 -9.53
C LEU A 305 3.46 -24.65 -9.44
N TYR A 306 3.52 -23.32 -9.50
CA TYR A 306 4.78 -22.58 -9.47
C TYR A 306 5.48 -22.70 -8.12
N SER A 307 4.73 -22.65 -7.01
CA SER A 307 5.31 -22.86 -5.68
C SER A 307 5.80 -24.28 -5.49
N THR A 308 5.10 -25.29 -6.02
CA THR A 308 5.53 -26.70 -6.00
C THR A 308 6.82 -26.90 -6.80
N LEU A 309 6.92 -26.32 -8.00
CA LEU A 309 8.13 -26.35 -8.81
C LEU A 309 9.30 -25.63 -8.14
N ALA A 310 9.04 -24.48 -7.51
CA ALA A 310 10.05 -23.70 -6.82
C ALA A 310 10.55 -24.34 -5.52
N LYS A 311 9.71 -25.11 -4.82
CA LYS A 311 10.11 -25.90 -3.64
C LYS A 311 11.02 -27.08 -4.00
N GLY A 312 10.78 -27.73 -5.13
CA GLY A 312 11.58 -28.89 -5.56
C GLY A 312 11.45 -30.10 -4.61
N GLY A 313 12.44 -31.00 -4.67
CA GLY A 313 12.54 -32.15 -3.76
C GLY A 313 11.27 -33.02 -3.73
N PRO A 314 10.73 -33.38 -2.55
CA PRO A 314 9.57 -34.26 -2.42
C PRO A 314 8.22 -33.56 -2.69
N ALA A 315 8.19 -32.27 -3.04
CA ALA A 315 6.95 -31.53 -3.26
C ALA A 315 6.14 -32.05 -4.47
N TYR A 316 6.81 -32.70 -5.42
CA TYR A 316 6.21 -33.40 -6.54
C TYR A 316 7.10 -34.55 -6.98
N LEU A 317 6.50 -35.59 -7.59
CA LEU A 317 7.23 -36.80 -7.99
C LEU A 317 8.10 -37.33 -6.85
N GLY A 318 7.46 -37.64 -5.72
CA GLY A 318 8.10 -38.18 -4.54
C GLY A 318 8.22 -39.70 -4.61
N LYS A 319 8.53 -40.33 -3.47
CA LYS A 319 8.69 -41.78 -3.36
C LYS A 319 7.45 -42.58 -3.79
N PRO A 320 6.21 -42.18 -3.45
CA PRO A 320 5.02 -42.92 -3.88
C PRO A 320 4.85 -42.92 -5.41
N GLU A 321 5.05 -41.78 -6.05
CA GLU A 321 4.93 -41.64 -7.51
C GLU A 321 6.04 -42.42 -8.22
N LEU A 322 7.27 -42.36 -7.70
CA LEU A 322 8.40 -43.14 -8.21
C LEU A 322 8.16 -44.64 -8.06
N LYS A 323 7.64 -45.11 -6.92
CA LYS A 323 7.29 -46.52 -6.72
C LYS A 323 6.25 -46.98 -7.75
N SER A 324 5.18 -46.21 -7.96
CA SER A 324 4.17 -46.53 -8.98
C SER A 324 4.75 -46.52 -10.40
N TYR A 325 5.71 -45.67 -10.68
CA TYR A 325 6.45 -45.68 -11.95
C TYR A 325 7.27 -46.96 -12.12
N HIS A 326 8.02 -47.37 -11.09
CA HIS A 326 8.85 -48.59 -11.13
C HIS A 326 8.02 -49.89 -11.19
N GLU A 327 6.80 -49.90 -10.66
CA GLU A 327 5.85 -51.02 -10.84
C GLU A 327 5.46 -51.21 -12.32
N LYS A 328 5.35 -50.11 -13.08
CA LYS A 328 5.05 -50.13 -14.53
C LYS A 328 6.28 -50.36 -15.39
N PHE A 329 7.44 -49.89 -14.93
CA PHE A 329 8.72 -49.99 -15.60
C PHE A 329 9.77 -50.61 -14.67
N PRO A 330 9.71 -51.94 -14.45
CA PRO A 330 10.61 -52.62 -13.53
C PRO A 330 12.08 -52.47 -13.93
N MET A 331 12.95 -52.21 -12.96
CA MET A 331 14.39 -52.11 -13.17
C MET A 331 15.16 -52.56 -11.93
N SER A 332 16.48 -52.75 -12.06
CA SER A 332 17.32 -53.06 -10.89
C SER A 332 17.29 -51.92 -9.86
N THR A 333 17.47 -52.23 -8.58
CA THR A 333 17.57 -51.23 -7.50
C THR A 333 18.59 -50.14 -7.80
N ARG A 334 19.71 -50.50 -8.44
CA ARG A 334 20.71 -49.52 -8.89
C ARG A 334 20.15 -48.56 -9.93
N GLY A 335 19.32 -49.06 -10.85
CA GLY A 335 18.64 -48.27 -11.86
C GLY A 335 17.63 -47.29 -11.24
N GLU A 336 16.80 -47.76 -10.30
CA GLU A 336 15.83 -46.92 -9.58
C GLU A 336 16.53 -45.73 -8.90
N ASN A 337 17.61 -46.01 -8.16
CA ASN A 337 18.41 -44.98 -7.51
C ASN A 337 19.02 -43.96 -8.48
N VAL A 338 19.38 -44.39 -9.70
CA VAL A 338 19.88 -43.47 -10.74
C VAL A 338 18.76 -42.56 -11.23
N VAL A 339 17.57 -43.10 -11.52
CA VAL A 339 16.40 -42.29 -11.93
C VAL A 339 16.05 -41.27 -10.85
N GLU A 340 15.95 -41.67 -9.58
CA GLU A 340 15.65 -40.77 -8.48
C GLU A 340 16.68 -39.64 -8.37
N LYS A 341 17.97 -39.97 -8.47
CA LYS A 341 19.04 -38.96 -8.44
C LYS A 341 19.00 -38.00 -9.63
N ARG A 342 18.74 -38.49 -10.85
CA ARG A 342 18.60 -37.64 -12.05
C ARG A 342 17.37 -36.76 -11.97
N LEU A 343 16.27 -37.28 -11.42
CA LEU A 343 15.07 -36.50 -11.19
C LEU A 343 15.35 -35.35 -10.22
N GLU A 344 16.05 -35.60 -9.11
CA GLU A 344 16.42 -34.54 -8.17
C GLU A 344 17.32 -33.47 -8.83
N GLN A 345 18.26 -33.88 -9.68
CA GLN A 345 19.08 -32.94 -10.47
C GLN A 345 18.22 -32.11 -11.42
N LEU A 346 17.27 -32.73 -12.13
CA LEU A 346 16.34 -32.03 -13.01
C LEU A 346 15.49 -31.01 -12.24
N LYS A 347 14.94 -31.38 -11.07
CA LYS A 347 14.16 -30.47 -10.22
C LYS A 347 14.98 -29.23 -9.84
N ASN A 348 16.24 -29.42 -9.43
CA ASN A 348 17.16 -28.32 -9.10
C ASN A 348 17.46 -27.40 -10.30
N LEU A 349 17.49 -27.95 -11.52
CA LEU A 349 17.68 -27.15 -12.74
C LEU A 349 16.42 -26.38 -13.16
N ILE A 350 15.24 -26.85 -12.80
CA ILE A 350 13.96 -26.20 -13.09
C ILE A 350 13.64 -25.06 -12.12
N MET A 351 14.02 -25.16 -10.84
CA MET A 351 13.72 -24.14 -9.82
C MET A 351 14.11 -22.70 -10.25
N PRO A 352 15.30 -22.43 -10.83
CA PRO A 352 15.67 -21.09 -11.28
C PRO A 352 14.76 -20.53 -12.39
N ILE A 353 14.16 -21.41 -13.21
CA ILE A 353 13.25 -21.00 -14.31
C ILE A 353 11.96 -20.41 -13.74
N VAL A 354 11.48 -20.94 -12.62
CA VAL A 354 10.20 -20.56 -11.99
C VAL A 354 10.36 -19.42 -10.97
N LYS A 355 11.57 -19.23 -10.44
CA LYS A 355 11.91 -18.19 -9.46
C LYS A 355 11.36 -16.79 -9.77
N PRO A 356 11.33 -16.29 -11.02
CA PRO A 356 10.79 -14.96 -11.32
C PRO A 356 9.32 -14.76 -10.91
N VAL A 357 8.48 -15.80 -11.02
CA VAL A 357 7.04 -15.75 -10.65
C VAL A 357 6.83 -15.87 -9.14
N MET A 358 7.82 -16.38 -8.42
CA MET A 358 7.79 -16.54 -6.96
C MET A 358 8.44 -15.37 -6.21
N LYS A 359 8.87 -14.32 -6.93
CA LYS A 359 9.38 -13.10 -6.28
C LYS A 359 8.24 -12.38 -5.57
N ASN A 360 8.46 -11.95 -4.33
CA ASN A 360 7.54 -11.06 -3.63
C ASN A 360 7.87 -9.60 -3.96
N GLU A 361 6.94 -8.88 -4.57
CA GLU A 361 7.01 -7.42 -4.79
C GLU A 361 6.08 -6.64 -3.85
N SER A 362 5.33 -7.34 -2.98
CA SER A 362 4.53 -6.73 -1.92
C SER A 362 5.39 -6.41 -0.68
N GLN A 363 4.92 -5.46 0.12
CA GLN A 363 5.49 -5.12 1.43
C GLN A 363 5.07 -6.11 2.53
N LEU A 364 4.05 -6.93 2.27
CA LEU A 364 3.68 -8.04 3.15
C LEU A 364 4.81 -9.07 3.27
N ASP A 365 5.15 -9.42 4.51
CA ASP A 365 6.01 -10.56 4.81
C ASP A 365 5.24 -11.86 4.53
N CYS A 366 5.37 -12.35 3.30
CA CYS A 366 4.72 -13.58 2.84
C CYS A 366 5.29 -14.86 3.46
N GLU A 367 6.43 -14.81 4.15
CA GLU A 367 6.96 -15.97 4.89
C GLU A 367 6.20 -16.14 6.21
N ARG A 368 5.96 -15.03 6.91
CA ARG A 368 5.19 -15.02 8.16
C ARG A 368 3.68 -15.06 7.93
N PHE A 369 3.21 -14.43 6.86
CA PHE A 369 1.80 -14.29 6.51
C PHE A 369 1.56 -14.80 5.08
N PRO A 370 1.48 -16.13 4.90
CA PRO A 370 1.42 -16.73 3.58
C PRO A 370 0.12 -16.37 2.86
N VAL A 371 0.26 -16.10 1.56
CA VAL A 371 -0.84 -15.93 0.61
C VAL A 371 -0.82 -17.07 -0.41
N ASP A 372 -1.97 -17.35 -1.02
CA ASP A 372 -2.16 -18.46 -1.95
C ASP A 372 -2.23 -18.01 -3.42
N TYR A 373 -1.60 -16.87 -3.73
CA TYR A 373 -1.49 -16.28 -5.05
C TYR A 373 -0.10 -15.65 -5.25
N THR A 374 0.24 -15.33 -6.50
CA THR A 374 1.55 -14.75 -6.85
C THR A 374 1.59 -13.25 -6.55
N THR A 375 2.63 -12.78 -5.87
CA THR A 375 2.85 -11.35 -5.55
C THR A 375 4.02 -10.73 -6.34
N CYS A 376 4.42 -11.32 -7.48
CA CYS A 376 5.52 -10.86 -8.32
C CYS A 376 5.19 -9.64 -9.21
N ILE A 377 4.11 -8.92 -8.88
CA ILE A 377 3.58 -7.83 -9.69
C ILE A 377 4.38 -6.56 -9.41
N LYS A 378 4.98 -6.00 -10.46
CA LYS A 378 5.70 -4.73 -10.36
C LYS A 378 4.78 -3.59 -10.77
N VAL A 379 4.38 -2.78 -9.80
CA VAL A 379 3.66 -1.52 -10.00
C VAL A 379 4.63 -0.38 -9.71
N THR A 380 4.80 0.54 -10.65
CA THR A 380 5.69 1.69 -10.43
C THR A 380 4.92 2.87 -9.84
N ARG A 381 5.67 3.82 -9.29
CA ARG A 381 5.08 5.05 -8.77
C ARG A 381 4.45 5.88 -9.89
N GLU A 382 5.10 5.93 -11.05
CA GLU A 382 4.62 6.67 -12.21
C GLU A 382 3.26 6.15 -12.65
N GLU A 383 3.10 4.82 -12.74
CA GLU A 383 1.79 4.19 -13.04
C GLU A 383 0.70 4.55 -12.03
N CYS A 384 1.05 4.76 -10.75
CA CYS A 384 0.13 5.25 -9.73
C CYS A 384 -0.17 6.75 -9.90
N MET A 385 0.85 7.55 -10.19
CA MET A 385 0.72 9.00 -10.36
C MET A 385 -0.13 9.37 -11.58
N ASP A 386 -0.02 8.59 -12.65
CA ASP A 386 -0.83 8.76 -13.85
C ASP A 386 -2.33 8.65 -13.55
N MET A 387 -2.73 7.94 -12.48
CA MET A 387 -4.14 7.88 -12.07
C MET A 387 -4.70 9.23 -11.64
N TRP A 388 -3.85 10.13 -11.14
CA TRP A 388 -4.22 11.48 -10.70
C TRP A 388 -3.77 12.56 -11.70
N ALA A 389 -3.34 12.20 -12.91
CA ALA A 389 -2.81 13.17 -13.88
C ALA A 389 -3.84 14.24 -14.30
N ASP A 390 -5.12 13.89 -14.31
CA ASP A 390 -6.23 14.78 -14.67
C ASP A 390 -6.71 15.66 -13.51
N ASP A 391 -6.22 15.42 -12.28
CA ASP A 391 -6.64 16.19 -11.10
C ASP A 391 -5.88 17.53 -11.09
N GLU A 392 -6.59 18.65 -11.32
CA GLU A 392 -6.03 20.01 -11.25
C GLU A 392 -5.41 20.36 -9.87
N ASP A 393 -5.65 19.54 -8.83
CA ASP A 393 -5.30 19.79 -7.43
C ASP A 393 -4.22 18.86 -6.84
N VAL A 394 -3.42 18.13 -7.64
CA VAL A 394 -2.34 17.29 -7.04
C VAL A 394 -1.29 18.19 -6.38
N PRO A 395 -1.16 18.20 -5.03
CA PRO A 395 -0.20 19.06 -4.36
C PRO A 395 1.23 18.63 -4.68
N GLU A 396 2.16 19.57 -4.86
CA GLU A 396 3.57 19.28 -5.18
C GLU A 396 4.23 18.29 -4.21
N TRP A 397 3.83 18.25 -2.93
CA TRP A 397 4.38 17.32 -1.94
C TRP A 397 4.11 15.83 -2.28
N ALA A 398 3.00 15.52 -2.96
CA ALA A 398 2.70 14.15 -3.40
C ALA A 398 3.70 13.68 -4.47
N ARG A 399 4.24 14.62 -5.26
CA ARG A 399 5.31 14.37 -6.23
C ARG A 399 6.68 14.16 -5.58
N MET A 400 6.88 14.56 -4.32
CA MET A 400 8.21 14.63 -3.66
C MET A 400 8.55 13.51 -2.67
N MET A 401 7.63 12.59 -2.33
CA MET A 401 7.99 11.49 -1.39
C MET A 401 9.07 10.56 -1.96
N PRO A 402 10.08 10.13 -1.20
CA PRO A 402 11.09 9.18 -1.70
C PRO A 402 10.50 7.76 -1.85
N PRO A 403 11.07 6.92 -2.73
CA PRO A 403 10.60 5.55 -2.95
C PRO A 403 10.74 4.69 -1.68
N PRO A 404 9.78 3.80 -1.36
CA PRO A 404 10.01 2.75 -0.37
C PRO A 404 10.95 1.71 -0.97
N GLY A 405 12.15 1.55 -0.39
CA GLY A 405 13.10 0.50 -0.81
C GLY A 405 14.59 0.81 -0.72
N GLY A 406 15.00 2.00 -0.29
CA GLY A 406 16.42 2.30 -0.02
C GLY A 406 16.78 2.00 1.43
N LYS A 407 17.70 1.07 1.69
CA LYS A 407 18.37 0.96 3.00
C LYS A 407 19.07 2.29 3.30
N GLY A 408 18.46 3.14 4.11
CA GLY A 408 19.01 4.44 4.47
C GLY A 408 18.33 4.98 5.72
N VAL A 409 18.94 4.72 6.87
CA VAL A 409 18.60 5.31 8.16
C VAL A 409 18.63 6.84 8.02
N MET A 410 17.50 7.52 8.24
CA MET A 410 17.48 8.98 8.40
C MET A 410 18.25 9.33 9.68
N LYS A 411 19.45 9.89 9.53
CA LYS A 411 20.04 10.74 10.59
C LYS A 411 19.37 12.11 10.51
N PRO A 412 19.00 12.72 11.65
CA PRO A 412 18.43 14.06 11.65
C PRO A 412 19.47 15.07 11.12
N PRO A 413 19.03 16.12 10.40
CA PRO A 413 19.93 17.08 9.79
C PRO A 413 20.66 17.89 10.86
N HIS A 414 21.99 17.95 10.71
CA HIS A 414 22.84 18.88 11.43
C HIS A 414 22.43 20.32 11.10
N VAL A 415 21.98 21.06 12.12
CA VAL A 415 21.79 22.50 12.04
C VAL A 415 23.18 23.15 12.07
N SER A 416 23.64 23.63 10.92
CA SER A 416 24.81 24.50 10.81
C SER A 416 24.40 25.94 11.16
N GLY A 417 24.61 26.33 12.42
CA GLY A 417 24.60 27.73 12.86
C GLY A 417 26.03 28.18 13.14
N HIS A 418 26.55 29.10 12.33
CA HIS A 418 27.83 29.75 12.58
C HIS A 418 27.71 30.84 13.66
N ALA A 419 28.61 30.75 14.63
CA ALA A 419 29.31 31.81 15.36
C ALA A 419 28.52 32.85 16.19
N ASN A 420 28.71 32.81 17.51
CA ASN A 420 29.52 33.84 18.16
C ASN A 420 30.11 33.33 19.49
N GLY A 421 31.39 33.64 19.71
CA GLY A 421 32.19 33.09 20.80
C GLY A 421 31.90 33.70 22.16
N HIS A 422 32.52 33.11 23.19
CA HIS A 422 33.25 33.80 24.25
C HIS A 422 34.22 32.81 24.89
N SER A 423 35.41 33.33 25.19
CA SER A 423 36.56 32.68 25.83
C SER A 423 36.31 32.28 27.28
N ASN A 424 36.90 31.17 27.72
CA ASN A 424 37.84 31.21 28.86
C ASN A 424 38.67 29.93 28.97
N GLY A 425 39.93 30.11 29.33
CA GLY A 425 40.98 29.09 29.29
C GLY A 425 41.27 28.36 30.62
N ASN A 426 42.50 27.82 30.64
CA ASN A 426 43.16 26.92 31.60
C ASN A 426 42.86 25.43 31.37
N GLY A 427 43.83 24.52 31.23
CA GLY A 427 45.28 24.58 31.34
C GLY A 427 45.85 23.15 31.42
N THR A 428 47.17 23.03 31.27
CA THR A 428 48.06 21.89 31.61
C THR A 428 48.12 20.64 30.71
N ASN A 429 48.93 20.73 29.64
CA ASN A 429 50.32 20.26 29.47
C ASN A 429 50.76 18.79 29.79
N LEU A 430 51.82 18.38 29.04
CA LEU A 430 52.70 17.20 29.11
C LEU A 430 52.24 15.94 28.35
N GLY A 431 52.99 15.28 27.47
CA GLY A 431 54.36 15.43 26.97
C GLY A 431 54.65 14.25 25.99
N ARG A 432 55.40 14.52 24.92
CA ARG A 432 56.05 13.56 23.99
C ARG A 432 57.54 13.40 24.46
N PRO A 433 58.47 12.61 23.86
CA PRO A 433 58.41 11.74 22.65
C PRO A 433 59.28 10.43 22.68
N SER A 434 59.26 9.71 21.54
CA SER A 434 60.43 9.16 20.81
C SER A 434 60.84 7.67 20.91
N GLY A 435 61.39 7.17 19.78
CA GLY A 435 62.21 5.94 19.62
C GLY A 435 61.48 4.82 18.86
N SER A 436 61.57 4.62 17.53
CA SER A 436 62.69 4.35 16.62
C SER A 436 63.25 2.91 16.65
N ASN A 437 63.57 2.40 15.44
CA ASN A 437 64.30 1.16 15.07
C ASN A 437 63.56 -0.19 15.18
N LYS A 438 63.79 -1.20 14.34
CA LYS A 438 64.40 -1.40 12.99
C LYS A 438 64.33 -2.93 12.76
N ARG A 439 64.07 -3.34 11.50
CA ARG A 439 64.58 -4.58 10.82
C ARG A 439 64.25 -5.94 11.46
N ALA A 440 64.28 -7.09 10.79
CA ALA A 440 64.18 -7.54 9.40
C ALA A 440 64.34 -9.08 9.47
N ARG A 441 63.79 -9.79 8.47
CA ARG A 441 64.34 -11.03 7.86
C ARG A 441 64.17 -12.38 8.61
N THR A 442 63.40 -13.32 8.02
CA THR A 442 63.82 -14.54 7.26
C THR A 442 64.22 -15.70 8.18
N ASP A 443 63.94 -16.98 7.99
CA ASP A 443 63.45 -17.83 6.89
C ASP A 443 62.79 -19.08 7.52
N GLY A 444 62.04 -19.85 6.72
CA GLY A 444 61.52 -21.17 7.04
C GLY A 444 60.43 -21.60 6.08
#